data_AF-A0A7S1B9F0-F1
#
_entry.id   AF-A0A7S1B9F0-F1
#
_cell.length_a   1.000
_cell.length_b   1.000
_cell.length_c   1.000
_cell.angle_alpha   90.00
_cell.angle_beta   90.00
_cell.angle_gamma   90.00
#
_symmetry.space_group_name_H-M   'P 1'
#
loop_
_entity.id
_entity.type
_entity.pdbx_description
1 polymer ?
#
loop_
_entity_poly.entity_id
_entity_poly.type
_entity_poly.pdbx_seq_one_letter_code
_entity_poly.pdbx_strand_id
1 'polypeptide(L)'
;VDASENDGLLEVELETSKGSCLTMKNDIPEIEWVVGEACNFVHFRGTVNATNVVLSSFIFVPKGNVYRYDYIKLSVYYDSKGDTVIYPVTVYPVVKMPTVIHPDELQTEENTPINLMGKMQLVGHDKLNVTITVSCLYGSLLYLAHGVTLTDTSRKSVRGWGSIISWNNLLNHTIFTPQLKFFGVDEISLRLEPQDAFDFPSKCNYTIYVNVNPVDNAPRWIVPGMHEQLNVLDFVETKEVYEGEDLVLDGISIIDEEFISDQYSFLYELLMHVELSVSFGTLFLSSHRGISFNSGAIGTNRMKIMGKLTDLNMAL
;
A
#
# COMPACT_ATOMS: atom_id res chain seq x y z
N VAL A 1 -17.86 -35.77 55.76
CA VAL A 1 -17.35 -36.98 56.43
C VAL A 1 -16.20 -36.53 57.29
N ASP A 2 -16.29 -36.78 58.59
CA ASP A 2 -15.28 -36.40 59.59
C ASP A 2 -13.90 -36.92 59.20
N ALA A 3 -12.94 -35.99 59.14
CA ALA A 3 -11.53 -36.28 58.98
C ALA A 3 -10.91 -36.50 60.37
N SER A 4 -10.82 -37.77 60.77
CA SER A 4 -9.93 -38.18 61.86
C SER A 4 -8.95 -39.21 61.31
N GLU A 5 -7.69 -38.81 61.23
CA GLU A 5 -6.51 -39.65 61.43
C GLU A 5 -6.52 -41.04 60.76
N ASN A 6 -6.51 -41.05 59.44
CA ASN A 6 -5.80 -42.10 58.71
C ASN A 6 -4.97 -41.44 57.60
N ASP A 7 -3.68 -41.72 57.68
CA ASP A 7 -2.54 -41.19 56.91
C ASP A 7 -2.54 -41.70 55.46
N GLY A 8 -3.71 -41.68 54.81
CA GLY A 8 -3.86 -42.12 53.43
C GLY A 8 -3.66 -40.96 52.48
N LEU A 9 -2.65 -41.06 51.63
CA LEU A 9 -2.44 -40.13 50.53
C LEU A 9 -3.62 -40.19 49.56
N LEU A 10 -4.12 -39.04 49.14
CA LEU A 10 -5.02 -38.92 48.00
C LEU A 10 -4.22 -39.17 46.73
N GLU A 11 -4.79 -39.90 45.77
CA GLU A 11 -4.26 -40.02 44.41
C GLU A 11 -5.08 -39.12 43.49
N VAL A 12 -4.40 -38.23 42.75
CA VAL A 12 -5.04 -37.18 41.95
C VAL A 12 -4.55 -37.27 40.52
N GLU A 13 -5.50 -37.28 39.59
CA GLU A 13 -5.25 -37.20 38.15
C GLU A 13 -5.92 -35.94 37.59
N LEU A 14 -5.16 -35.16 36.82
CA LEU A 14 -5.67 -34.02 36.07
C LEU A 14 -5.43 -34.27 34.58
N GLU A 15 -6.46 -34.08 33.77
CA GLU A 15 -6.40 -34.26 32.32
C GLU A 15 -7.01 -33.01 31.65
N THR A 16 -6.34 -32.47 30.65
CA THR A 16 -6.91 -31.41 29.79
C THR A 16 -7.27 -31.94 28.42
N SER A 17 -8.13 -31.22 27.69
CA SER A 17 -8.37 -31.57 26.29
C SER A 17 -7.08 -31.50 25.45
N LYS A 18 -7.07 -32.25 24.33
CA LYS A 18 -5.87 -32.48 23.52
C LYS A 18 -5.18 -31.18 23.09
N GLY A 19 -4.02 -30.94 23.71
CA GLY A 19 -3.05 -29.92 23.34
C GLY A 19 -3.13 -28.61 24.12
N SER A 20 -4.06 -28.48 25.06
CA SER A 20 -3.95 -27.54 26.18
C SER A 20 -3.05 -28.13 27.26
N CYS A 21 -2.49 -27.28 28.11
CA CYS A 21 -1.51 -27.68 29.10
C CYS A 21 -1.84 -27.24 30.53
N LEU A 22 -1.39 -28.03 31.51
CA LEU A 22 -1.30 -27.66 32.91
C LEU A 22 0.17 -27.46 33.26
N THR A 23 0.46 -26.34 33.92
CA THR A 23 1.80 -26.03 34.43
C THR A 23 1.68 -25.65 35.89
N MET A 24 2.51 -26.20 36.77
CA MET A 24 2.55 -25.75 38.16
C MET A 24 3.34 -24.46 38.28
N LYS A 25 2.89 -23.58 39.18
CA LYS A 25 3.60 -22.34 39.48
C LYS A 25 4.78 -22.56 40.44
N ASN A 26 4.70 -23.54 41.33
CA ASN A 26 5.72 -23.82 42.35
C ASN A 26 5.87 -25.34 42.53
N ASP A 27 7.10 -25.79 42.79
CA ASP A 27 7.34 -27.15 43.30
C ASP A 27 6.85 -27.27 44.74
N ILE A 28 6.08 -28.32 45.04
CA ILE A 28 5.56 -28.59 46.38
C ILE A 28 6.19 -29.89 46.88
N PRO A 29 7.09 -29.84 47.88
CA PRO A 29 7.90 -30.99 48.29
C PRO A 29 7.11 -32.10 49.00
N GLU A 30 5.86 -31.83 49.39
CA GLU A 30 4.96 -32.75 50.11
C GLU A 30 4.13 -33.64 49.18
N ILE A 31 4.49 -33.68 47.89
CA ILE A 31 3.78 -34.38 46.83
C ILE A 31 4.65 -35.50 46.26
N GLU A 32 4.04 -36.67 46.08
CA GLU A 32 4.66 -37.80 45.39
C GLU A 32 4.18 -37.85 43.93
N TRP A 33 5.06 -37.55 42.98
CA TRP A 33 4.74 -37.61 41.54
C TRP A 33 4.69 -39.06 41.06
N VAL A 34 3.54 -39.48 40.53
CA VAL A 34 3.32 -40.86 40.03
C VAL A 34 3.66 -40.96 38.54
N VAL A 35 3.32 -39.92 37.76
CA VAL A 35 3.78 -39.71 36.39
C VAL A 35 4.28 -38.26 36.32
N GLY A 36 5.52 -38.06 35.83
CA GLY A 36 6.06 -36.71 35.64
C GLY A 36 5.16 -35.86 34.75
N GLU A 37 5.20 -34.54 34.93
CA GLU A 37 4.32 -33.56 34.27
C GLU A 37 4.30 -33.74 32.74
N ALA A 38 3.31 -34.48 32.22
CA ALA A 38 2.96 -34.41 30.82
C ALA A 38 2.04 -33.20 30.66
N CYS A 39 2.29 -32.36 29.65
CA CYS A 39 1.57 -31.10 29.44
C CYS A 39 0.05 -31.24 29.63
N ASN A 40 -0.55 -32.33 29.13
CA ASN A 40 -2.00 -32.58 29.17
C ASN A 40 -2.46 -33.58 30.24
N PHE A 41 -1.56 -34.13 31.05
CA PHE A 41 -1.89 -35.11 32.09
C PHE A 41 -0.91 -35.03 33.27
N VAL A 42 -1.46 -34.82 34.46
CA VAL A 42 -0.71 -34.73 35.71
C VAL A 42 -1.24 -35.78 36.66
N HIS A 43 -0.34 -36.56 37.27
CA HIS A 43 -0.70 -37.58 38.25
C HIS A 43 0.24 -37.55 39.46
N PHE A 44 -0.32 -37.29 40.64
CA PHE A 44 0.41 -37.20 41.89
C PHE A 44 -0.38 -37.74 43.08
N ARG A 45 0.32 -37.95 44.20
CA ARG A 45 -0.24 -38.31 45.50
C ARG A 45 0.14 -37.31 46.58
N GLY A 46 -0.75 -37.07 47.54
CA GLY A 46 -0.48 -36.11 48.62
C GLY A 46 -1.53 -36.12 49.73
N THR A 47 -1.21 -35.47 50.85
CA THR A 47 -2.22 -35.20 51.89
C THR A 47 -3.31 -34.28 51.36
N VAL A 48 -4.46 -34.21 52.03
CA VAL A 48 -5.53 -33.25 51.69
C VAL A 48 -5.00 -31.82 51.63
N ASN A 49 -4.16 -31.43 52.60
CA ASN A 49 -3.60 -30.08 52.65
C ASN A 49 -2.66 -29.81 51.47
N ALA A 50 -1.67 -30.69 51.23
CA ALA A 50 -0.72 -30.54 50.14
C ALA A 50 -1.41 -30.54 48.76
N THR A 51 -2.42 -31.41 48.59
CA THR A 51 -3.24 -31.49 47.37
C THR A 51 -3.97 -30.18 47.10
N ASN A 52 -4.59 -29.58 48.12
CA ASN A 52 -5.28 -28.29 47.96
C ASN A 52 -4.31 -27.16 47.57
N VAL A 53 -3.09 -27.16 48.11
CA VAL A 53 -2.06 -26.18 47.73
C VAL A 53 -1.65 -26.38 46.27
N VAL A 54 -1.38 -27.63 45.84
CA VAL A 54 -1.03 -27.93 44.44
C VAL A 54 -2.14 -27.52 43.48
N LEU A 55 -3.39 -27.91 43.75
CA LEU A 55 -4.54 -27.59 42.89
C LEU A 55 -4.73 -26.08 42.72
N SER A 56 -4.43 -25.29 43.76
CA SER A 56 -4.50 -23.82 43.71
C SER A 56 -3.36 -23.17 42.91
N SER A 57 -2.32 -23.93 42.56
CA SER A 57 -1.10 -23.44 41.91
C SER A 57 -1.04 -23.71 40.40
N PHE A 58 -1.92 -24.56 39.87
CA PHE A 58 -1.93 -24.89 38.46
C PHE A 58 -2.37 -23.72 37.58
N ILE A 59 -1.64 -23.53 36.50
CA ILE A 59 -1.94 -22.61 35.42
C ILE A 59 -2.36 -23.44 34.21
N PHE A 60 -3.60 -23.23 33.78
CA PHE A 60 -4.12 -23.76 32.53
C PHE A 60 -3.68 -22.87 31.37
N VAL A 61 -2.98 -23.46 30.39
CA VAL A 61 -2.52 -22.80 29.17
C VAL A 61 -3.29 -23.40 27.98
N PRO A 62 -4.25 -22.68 27.39
CA PRO A 62 -5.01 -23.20 26.26
C PRO A 62 -4.11 -23.37 25.03
N LYS A 63 -4.43 -24.35 24.19
CA LYS A 63 -3.77 -24.51 22.90
C LYS A 63 -3.94 -23.27 22.03
N GLY A 64 -2.84 -22.76 21.48
CA GLY A 64 -2.88 -21.67 20.49
C GLY A 64 -3.79 -22.01 19.30
N ASN A 65 -4.54 -21.02 18.82
CA ASN A 65 -5.49 -21.12 17.71
C ASN A 65 -6.66 -22.12 17.90
N VAL A 66 -6.91 -22.60 19.13
CA VAL A 66 -8.11 -23.34 19.48
C VAL A 66 -9.01 -22.44 20.32
N TYR A 67 -10.13 -22.01 19.74
CA TYR A 67 -11.16 -21.21 20.40
C TYR A 67 -12.46 -22.01 20.40
N ARG A 68 -13.04 -22.24 21.59
CA ARG A 68 -14.32 -22.94 21.92
C ARG A 68 -14.23 -23.52 23.35
N TYR A 69 -15.16 -24.41 23.70
CA TYR A 69 -15.15 -25.19 24.93
C TYR A 69 -13.94 -26.13 24.99
N ASP A 70 -13.20 -25.98 26.07
CA ASP A 70 -12.14 -26.86 26.56
C ASP A 70 -12.58 -27.37 27.95
N TYR A 71 -11.78 -28.24 28.58
CA TYR A 71 -12.04 -28.71 29.93
C TYR A 71 -10.77 -29.08 30.68
N ILE A 72 -10.90 -29.06 32.00
CA ILE A 72 -10.00 -29.74 32.94
C ILE A 72 -10.84 -30.84 33.58
N LYS A 73 -10.42 -32.09 33.44
CA LYS A 73 -11.01 -33.24 34.12
C LYS A 73 -10.15 -33.55 35.33
N LEU A 74 -10.77 -33.54 36.50
CA LEU A 74 -10.10 -33.77 37.77
C LEU A 74 -10.67 -35.05 38.38
N SER A 75 -9.80 -36.01 38.65
CA SER A 75 -10.14 -37.23 39.36
C SER A 75 -9.36 -37.27 40.67
N VAL A 76 -10.04 -37.65 41.75
CA VAL A 76 -9.42 -37.87 43.06
C VAL A 76 -9.84 -39.23 43.59
N TYR A 77 -8.89 -39.97 44.14
CA TYR A 77 -9.06 -41.30 44.66
C TYR A 77 -8.49 -41.41 46.08
N TYR A 78 -9.17 -42.16 46.92
CA TYR A 78 -8.68 -42.66 48.19
C TYR A 78 -8.91 -44.17 48.21
N ASP A 79 -7.83 -44.93 48.09
CA ASP A 79 -7.87 -46.38 47.86
C ASP A 79 -8.77 -46.70 46.62
N SER A 80 -9.75 -47.61 46.74
CA SER A 80 -10.62 -48.03 45.63
C SER A 80 -11.81 -47.10 45.37
N LYS A 81 -11.94 -45.99 46.11
CA LYS A 81 -13.05 -45.03 46.00
C LYS A 81 -12.55 -43.75 45.36
N GLY A 82 -13.29 -43.21 44.41
CA GLY A 82 -12.93 -41.94 43.80
C GLY A 82 -14.13 -41.13 43.34
N ASP A 83 -13.83 -39.89 42.98
CA ASP A 83 -14.76 -38.94 42.36
C ASP A 83 -14.08 -38.27 41.17
N THR A 84 -14.88 -37.86 40.19
CA THR A 84 -14.39 -37.21 38.98
C THR A 84 -15.30 -36.06 38.58
N VAL A 85 -14.70 -34.88 38.40
CA VAL A 85 -15.39 -33.67 37.95
C VAL A 85 -14.79 -33.16 36.65
N ILE A 86 -15.64 -32.61 35.78
CA ILE A 86 -15.23 -31.91 34.55
C ILE A 86 -15.49 -30.42 34.76
N TYR A 87 -14.42 -29.64 34.76
CA TYR A 87 -14.46 -28.18 34.81
C TYR A 87 -14.42 -27.63 33.37
N PRO A 88 -15.53 -27.08 32.84
CA PRO A 88 -15.54 -26.50 31.51
C PRO A 88 -14.74 -25.19 31.47
N VAL A 89 -13.94 -25.02 30.43
CA VAL A 89 -13.18 -23.79 30.17
C VAL A 89 -13.65 -23.20 28.83
N THR A 90 -14.00 -21.92 28.81
CA THR A 90 -14.30 -21.21 27.56
C THR A 90 -13.08 -20.45 27.10
N VAL A 91 -12.47 -20.88 26.00
CA VAL A 91 -11.33 -20.19 25.40
C VAL A 91 -11.82 -19.17 24.38
N TYR A 92 -11.59 -17.89 24.67
CA TYR A 92 -11.91 -16.81 23.75
C TYR A 92 -10.78 -16.61 22.73
N PRO A 93 -11.11 -16.32 21.46
CA PRO A 93 -10.09 -16.03 20.45
C PRO A 93 -9.38 -14.72 20.81
N VAL A 94 -8.05 -14.70 20.64
CA VAL A 94 -7.28 -13.45 20.58
C VAL A 94 -7.32 -12.97 19.13
N VAL A 95 -8.12 -11.94 18.86
CA VAL A 95 -8.17 -11.34 17.53
C VAL A 95 -6.91 -10.50 17.31
N LYS A 96 -6.28 -10.63 16.14
CA LYS A 96 -5.16 -9.78 15.71
C LYS A 96 -5.56 -9.01 14.45
N MET A 97 -5.05 -7.79 14.32
CA MET A 97 -5.20 -7.00 13.09
C MET A 97 -4.60 -7.75 11.90
N PRO A 98 -5.20 -7.62 10.69
CA PRO A 98 -4.52 -8.05 9.48
C PRO A 98 -3.22 -7.26 9.27
N THR A 99 -2.24 -7.94 8.70
CA THR A 99 -1.01 -7.33 8.20
C THR A 99 -1.15 -7.09 6.69
N VAL A 100 -0.51 -6.05 6.18
CA VAL A 100 -0.43 -5.79 4.74
C VAL A 100 0.96 -6.20 4.25
N ILE A 101 1.02 -7.06 3.25
CA ILE A 101 2.22 -7.32 2.46
C ILE A 101 2.17 -6.36 1.27
N HIS A 102 3.21 -5.54 1.13
CA HIS A 102 3.36 -4.59 0.04
C HIS A 102 4.85 -4.36 -0.27
N PRO A 103 5.21 -3.86 -1.47
CA PRO A 103 6.54 -3.36 -1.73
C PRO A 103 6.75 -2.00 -1.05
N ASP A 104 8.00 -1.66 -0.76
CA ASP A 104 8.36 -0.33 -0.24
C ASP A 104 8.19 0.76 -1.32
N GLU A 105 8.50 0.41 -2.57
CA GLU A 105 8.51 1.31 -3.72
C GLU A 105 7.88 0.66 -4.96
N LEU A 106 7.21 1.48 -5.76
CA LEU A 106 6.82 1.24 -7.13
C LEU A 106 7.44 2.29 -8.05
N GLN A 107 7.59 1.95 -9.33
CA GLN A 107 8.05 2.88 -10.35
C GLN A 107 7.09 2.89 -11.53
N THR A 108 6.92 4.06 -12.13
CA THR A 108 6.23 4.23 -13.40
C THR A 108 6.75 5.47 -14.11
N GLU A 109 6.37 5.62 -15.36
CA GLU A 109 6.53 6.86 -16.12
C GLU A 109 5.31 7.77 -15.89
N GLU A 110 5.48 9.08 -16.03
CA GLU A 110 4.33 9.98 -16.04
C GLU A 110 3.30 9.53 -17.08
N ASN A 111 2.02 9.77 -16.78
CA ASN A 111 0.89 9.34 -17.61
C ASN A 111 0.74 7.82 -17.82
N THR A 112 1.59 6.98 -17.20
CA THR A 112 1.52 5.52 -17.30
C THR A 112 0.87 4.93 -16.05
N PRO A 113 -0.33 4.32 -16.15
CA PRO A 113 -0.99 3.71 -15.00
C PRO A 113 -0.30 2.45 -14.49
N ILE A 114 -0.36 2.24 -13.18
CA ILE A 114 0.09 1.02 -12.49
C ILE A 114 -1.13 0.20 -12.06
N ASN A 115 -1.15 -1.09 -12.44
CA ASN A 115 -2.07 -2.04 -11.84
C ASN A 115 -1.52 -2.53 -10.49
N LEU A 116 -2.31 -2.39 -9.42
CA LEU A 116 -1.94 -2.80 -8.07
C LEU A 116 -2.14 -4.31 -7.82
N MET A 117 -2.52 -5.07 -8.84
CA MET A 117 -2.62 -6.53 -8.81
C MET A 117 -1.36 -7.19 -8.24
N GLY A 118 -1.55 -7.92 -7.13
CA GLY A 118 -0.47 -8.62 -6.42
C GLY A 118 0.57 -7.71 -5.77
N LYS A 119 0.38 -6.38 -5.78
CA LYS A 119 1.26 -5.42 -5.11
C LYS A 119 0.87 -5.19 -3.67
N MET A 120 -0.39 -5.40 -3.31
CA MET A 120 -0.87 -5.29 -1.94
C MET A 120 -1.71 -6.49 -1.59
N GLN A 121 -1.43 -7.10 -0.44
CA GLN A 121 -2.17 -8.23 0.06
C GLN A 121 -2.39 -8.12 1.56
N LEU A 122 -3.65 -8.14 1.98
CA LEU A 122 -4.02 -8.35 3.37
C LEU A 122 -3.87 -9.82 3.73
N VAL A 123 -3.18 -10.07 4.85
CA VAL A 123 -3.01 -11.37 5.47
C VAL A 123 -3.51 -11.29 6.90
N GLY A 124 -4.46 -12.17 7.25
CA GLY A 124 -5.08 -12.19 8.56
C GLY A 124 -6.15 -13.26 8.63
N HIS A 125 -6.94 -13.26 9.70
CA HIS A 125 -8.00 -14.24 9.88
C HIS A 125 -9.21 -13.90 9.01
N ASP A 126 -9.64 -14.80 8.13
CA ASP A 126 -10.63 -14.57 7.07
C ASP A 126 -12.03 -14.12 7.56
N LYS A 127 -12.32 -14.28 8.86
CA LYS A 127 -13.60 -13.90 9.45
C LYS A 127 -13.66 -12.45 9.93
N LEU A 128 -12.58 -11.68 9.77
CA LEU A 128 -12.52 -10.30 10.21
C LEU A 128 -13.02 -9.35 9.13
N ASN A 129 -13.98 -8.50 9.51
CA ASN A 129 -14.31 -7.31 8.75
C ASN A 129 -13.42 -6.16 9.20
N VAL A 130 -12.86 -5.44 8.24
CA VAL A 130 -11.96 -4.32 8.50
C VAL A 130 -12.40 -3.12 7.70
N THR A 131 -12.34 -1.95 8.34
CA THR A 131 -12.52 -0.67 7.67
C THR A 131 -11.16 -0.26 7.12
N ILE A 132 -11.05 -0.03 5.81
CA ILE A 132 -9.80 0.39 5.18
C ILE A 132 -10.05 1.68 4.43
N THR A 133 -9.08 2.59 4.51
CA THR A 133 -8.95 3.72 3.59
C THR A 133 -7.69 3.51 2.75
N VAL A 134 -7.84 3.54 1.43
CA VAL A 134 -6.74 3.55 0.46
C VAL A 134 -6.75 4.94 -0.17
N SER A 135 -5.62 5.65 -0.16
CA SER A 135 -5.53 6.99 -0.73
C SER A 135 -4.20 7.25 -1.41
N CYS A 136 -4.19 8.18 -2.39
CA CYS A 136 -2.98 8.71 -3.00
C CYS A 136 -2.83 10.23 -2.80
N LEU A 137 -1.60 10.73 -2.78
CA LEU A 137 -1.32 12.15 -2.56
C LEU A 137 -1.58 12.99 -3.84
N TYR A 138 -0.97 12.62 -4.98
CA TYR A 138 -1.07 13.38 -6.22
C TYR A 138 -1.98 12.75 -7.26
N GLY A 139 -1.76 11.48 -7.60
CA GLY A 139 -2.44 10.76 -8.67
C GLY A 139 -3.91 10.44 -8.39
N SER A 140 -4.40 9.40 -9.05
CA SER A 140 -5.78 8.94 -8.90
C SER A 140 -5.91 7.43 -8.84
N LEU A 141 -6.94 6.95 -8.16
CA LEU A 141 -7.30 5.56 -7.99
C LEU A 141 -8.59 5.26 -8.75
N LEU A 142 -8.52 4.29 -9.67
CA LEU A 142 -9.69 3.66 -10.26
C LEU A 142 -9.90 2.31 -9.56
N TYR A 143 -11.10 2.09 -9.02
CA TYR A 143 -11.44 0.90 -8.25
C TYR A 143 -12.88 0.46 -8.54
N LEU A 144 -13.17 -0.79 -8.19
CA LEU A 144 -14.52 -1.35 -8.22
C LEU A 144 -14.81 -2.03 -6.88
N ALA A 145 -16.03 -1.84 -6.37
CA ALA A 145 -16.49 -2.40 -5.11
C ALA A 145 -16.64 -3.93 -5.22
N HIS A 146 -15.54 -4.68 -5.06
CA HIS A 146 -15.51 -6.15 -5.12
C HIS A 146 -16.04 -6.78 -3.82
N GLY A 147 -17.31 -6.52 -3.49
CA GLY A 147 -17.95 -6.98 -2.25
C GLY A 147 -17.54 -6.19 -1.00
N VAL A 148 -16.72 -5.15 -1.14
CA VAL A 148 -16.48 -4.13 -0.11
C VAL A 148 -17.65 -3.14 -0.12
N THR A 149 -18.20 -2.82 1.05
CA THR A 149 -19.17 -1.73 1.19
C THR A 149 -18.42 -0.41 1.27
N LEU A 150 -18.44 0.38 0.20
CA LEU A 150 -17.80 1.69 0.14
C LEU A 150 -18.63 2.73 0.91
N THR A 151 -17.97 3.55 1.71
CA THR A 151 -18.59 4.56 2.58
C THR A 151 -18.14 5.99 2.25
N ASP A 152 -16.93 6.15 1.68
CA ASP A 152 -16.42 7.44 1.22
C ASP A 152 -15.50 7.20 0.02
N THR A 153 -15.71 7.94 -1.07
CA THR A 153 -15.11 7.68 -2.38
C THR A 153 -14.80 8.98 -3.10
N SER A 154 -13.60 9.07 -3.63
CA SER A 154 -13.15 10.10 -4.56
C SER A 154 -12.16 9.49 -5.56
N ARG A 155 -11.67 10.30 -6.50
CA ARG A 155 -10.56 9.90 -7.39
C ARG A 155 -9.24 9.73 -6.64
N LYS A 156 -9.08 10.23 -5.41
CA LYS A 156 -7.83 10.13 -4.64
C LYS A 156 -7.91 9.18 -3.45
N SER A 157 -9.11 8.75 -3.07
CA SER A 157 -9.31 8.00 -1.84
C SER A 157 -10.54 7.11 -1.96
N VAL A 158 -10.44 5.89 -1.45
CA VAL A 158 -11.55 4.96 -1.27
C VAL A 158 -11.53 4.44 0.15
N ARG A 159 -12.67 4.55 0.82
CA ARG A 159 -12.90 4.02 2.15
C ARG A 159 -14.12 3.12 2.14
N GLY A 160 -14.04 2.01 2.85
CA GLY A 160 -15.17 1.11 3.04
C GLY A 160 -14.92 0.14 4.17
N TRP A 161 -15.76 -0.89 4.24
CA TRP A 161 -15.57 -2.03 5.13
C TRP A 161 -15.95 -3.33 4.43
N GLY A 162 -15.34 -4.44 4.86
CA GLY A 162 -15.58 -5.76 4.28
C GLY A 162 -14.57 -6.78 4.77
N SER A 163 -14.70 -8.01 4.27
CA SER A 163 -13.78 -9.11 4.56
C SER A 163 -12.39 -8.88 3.95
N ILE A 164 -11.37 -9.56 4.47
CA ILE A 164 -10.02 -9.60 3.87
C ILE A 164 -10.05 -10.01 2.39
N ILE A 165 -10.88 -11.00 2.04
CA ILE A 165 -11.02 -11.49 0.66
C ILE A 165 -11.59 -10.39 -0.25
N SER A 166 -12.64 -9.70 0.20
CA SER A 166 -13.25 -8.59 -0.55
C SER A 166 -12.25 -7.45 -0.79
N TRP A 167 -11.46 -7.10 0.23
CA TRP A 167 -10.40 -6.09 0.11
C TRP A 167 -9.30 -6.50 -0.85
N ASN A 168 -8.78 -7.73 -0.75
CA ASN A 168 -7.77 -8.24 -1.69
C ASN A 168 -8.28 -8.24 -3.14
N ASN A 169 -9.55 -8.57 -3.36
CA ASN A 169 -10.17 -8.48 -4.69
C ASN A 169 -10.26 -7.03 -5.19
N LEU A 170 -10.64 -6.08 -4.33
CA LEU A 170 -10.67 -4.66 -4.69
C LEU A 170 -9.28 -4.15 -5.05
N LEU A 171 -8.28 -4.41 -4.20
CA LEU A 171 -6.89 -3.98 -4.42
C LEU A 171 -6.30 -4.58 -5.70
N ASN A 172 -6.61 -5.86 -5.99
CA ASN A 172 -6.12 -6.53 -7.20
C ASN A 172 -6.65 -5.96 -8.52
N HIS A 173 -7.74 -5.18 -8.46
CA HIS A 173 -8.32 -4.52 -9.62
C HIS A 173 -8.25 -3.00 -9.51
N THR A 174 -7.48 -2.49 -8.55
CA THR A 174 -7.26 -1.05 -8.41
C THR A 174 -6.13 -0.63 -9.34
N ILE A 175 -6.37 0.43 -10.09
CA ILE A 175 -5.38 1.05 -10.97
C ILE A 175 -5.03 2.41 -10.36
N PHE A 176 -3.75 2.64 -10.14
CA PHE A 176 -3.22 3.95 -9.81
C PHE A 176 -2.75 4.62 -11.11
N THR A 177 -3.20 5.85 -11.35
CA THR A 177 -2.74 6.67 -12.48
C THR A 177 -2.06 7.91 -11.93
N PRO A 178 -0.76 8.16 -12.25
CA PRO A 178 -0.10 9.40 -11.89
C PRO A 178 -0.88 10.63 -12.35
N GLN A 179 -0.71 11.75 -11.65
CA GLN A 179 -1.27 13.02 -12.11
C GLN A 179 -0.61 13.41 -13.45
N LEU A 180 -1.40 13.97 -14.37
CA LEU A 180 -0.86 14.47 -15.65
C LEU A 180 0.26 15.49 -15.37
N LYS A 181 1.38 15.35 -16.09
CA LYS A 181 2.56 16.23 -16.01
C LYS A 181 3.24 16.27 -14.63
N PHE A 182 2.98 15.29 -13.78
CA PHE A 182 3.65 15.14 -12.51
C PHE A 182 4.75 14.10 -12.63
N PHE A 183 5.95 14.46 -12.22
CA PHE A 183 7.07 13.55 -11.97
C PHE A 183 7.61 13.82 -10.56
N GLY A 184 8.26 12.82 -9.95
CA GLY A 184 8.67 12.83 -8.55
C GLY A 184 8.00 11.74 -7.73
N VAL A 185 7.98 11.90 -6.41
CA VAL A 185 7.47 10.87 -5.48
C VAL A 185 5.98 11.13 -5.18
N ASP A 186 5.13 10.16 -5.48
CA ASP A 186 3.76 10.06 -4.96
C ASP A 186 3.68 9.01 -3.85
N GLU A 187 2.62 9.04 -3.05
CA GLU A 187 2.40 8.14 -1.92
C GLU A 187 1.04 7.46 -2.04
N ILE A 188 1.02 6.13 -1.98
CA ILE A 188 -0.21 5.35 -1.75
C ILE A 188 -0.23 4.94 -0.29
N SER A 189 -1.22 5.43 0.46
CA SER A 189 -1.42 5.13 1.87
C SER A 189 -2.57 4.14 2.07
N LEU A 190 -2.35 3.12 2.89
CA LEU A 190 -3.37 2.24 3.43
C LEU A 190 -3.51 2.46 4.93
N ARG A 191 -4.73 2.73 5.39
CA ARG A 191 -5.06 2.86 6.80
C ARG A 191 -6.11 1.83 7.20
N LEU A 192 -5.75 0.94 8.11
CA LEU A 192 -6.62 -0.08 8.67
C LEU A 192 -7.21 0.40 9.99
N GLU A 193 -8.53 0.32 10.11
CA GLU A 193 -9.29 0.59 11.32
C GLU A 193 -10.09 -0.66 11.71
N PRO A 194 -9.97 -1.13 12.95
CA PRO A 194 -10.76 -2.28 13.38
C PRO A 194 -12.22 -1.83 13.50
N GLN A 195 -13.14 -2.66 13.04
CA GLN A 195 -14.56 -2.39 13.23
C GLN A 195 -15.02 -2.73 14.66
N ASP A 196 -14.33 -3.69 15.30
CA ASP A 196 -14.67 -4.17 16.64
C ASP A 196 -13.72 -3.58 17.70
N ALA A 197 -14.30 -3.16 18.82
CA ALA A 197 -13.64 -2.47 19.95
C ALA A 197 -12.72 -3.37 20.81
N PHE A 198 -11.94 -4.24 20.17
CA PHE A 198 -10.83 -4.92 20.86
C PHE A 198 -9.64 -3.95 20.98
N ASP A 199 -8.82 -4.16 22.02
CA ASP A 199 -7.55 -3.44 22.29
C ASP A 199 -6.50 -3.71 21.18
N PHE A 200 -6.82 -3.29 19.95
CA PHE A 200 -5.86 -3.29 18.86
C PHE A 200 -4.93 -2.09 19.01
N PRO A 201 -3.63 -2.25 18.66
CA PRO A 201 -2.76 -1.10 18.49
C PRO A 201 -3.44 -0.10 17.55
N SER A 202 -3.41 1.16 17.96
CA SER A 202 -4.13 2.26 17.35
C SER A 202 -3.73 2.42 15.88
N LYS A 203 -4.60 1.99 14.95
CA LYS A 203 -4.50 2.25 13.49
C LYS A 203 -3.19 1.79 12.85
N CYS A 204 -3.25 0.78 11.98
CA CYS A 204 -2.09 0.40 11.17
C CYS A 204 -2.07 1.24 9.89
N ASN A 205 -1.06 2.08 9.75
CA ASN A 205 -0.80 2.84 8.52
C ASN A 205 0.33 2.17 7.75
N TYR A 206 0.14 2.03 6.44
CA TYR A 206 1.10 1.50 5.49
C TYR A 206 1.24 2.51 4.36
N THR A 207 2.47 2.70 3.89
CA THR A 207 2.77 3.64 2.81
C THR A 207 3.61 2.94 1.77
N ILE A 208 3.25 3.13 0.50
CA ILE A 208 4.02 2.72 -0.67
C ILE A 208 4.40 3.98 -1.41
N TYR A 209 5.69 4.15 -1.67
CA TYR A 209 6.17 5.25 -2.49
C TYR A 209 6.06 4.89 -3.97
N VAL A 210 5.65 5.83 -4.81
CA VAL A 210 5.59 5.68 -6.25
C VAL A 210 6.52 6.71 -6.87
N ASN A 211 7.65 6.26 -7.41
CA ASN A 211 8.57 7.11 -8.16
C ASN A 211 8.06 7.24 -9.59
N VAL A 212 7.60 8.45 -9.93
CA VAL A 212 7.11 8.80 -11.26
C VAL A 212 8.24 9.46 -12.04
N ASN A 213 8.74 8.75 -13.04
CA ASN A 213 9.81 9.22 -13.90
C ASN A 213 9.25 10.18 -14.96
N PRO A 214 9.96 11.27 -15.29
CA PRO A 214 9.57 12.15 -16.39
C PRO A 214 9.64 11.39 -17.72
N VAL A 215 8.71 11.69 -18.61
CA VAL A 215 8.72 11.26 -20.01
C VAL A 215 9.06 12.48 -20.83
N ASP A 216 10.04 12.35 -21.72
CA ASP A 216 10.43 13.42 -22.64
C ASP A 216 9.33 13.61 -23.70
N ASN A 217 8.58 14.71 -23.63
CA ASN A 217 7.62 15.08 -24.67
C ASN A 217 8.33 15.86 -25.78
N ALA A 218 7.90 15.63 -27.03
CA ALA A 218 8.49 16.33 -28.17
C ALA A 218 8.09 17.82 -28.16
N PRO A 219 8.99 18.74 -28.58
CA PRO A 219 8.64 20.14 -28.78
C PRO A 219 7.57 20.29 -29.86
N ARG A 220 6.70 21.29 -29.69
CA ARG A 220 5.62 21.62 -30.65
C ARG A 220 5.61 23.08 -31.04
N TRP A 221 5.09 23.35 -32.23
CA TRP A 221 4.84 24.70 -32.72
C TRP A 221 3.53 25.27 -32.17
N ILE A 222 3.55 26.55 -31.83
CA ILE A 222 2.39 27.40 -31.72
C ILE A 222 2.40 28.30 -32.95
N VAL A 223 1.35 28.22 -33.74
CA VAL A 223 1.15 29.08 -34.91
C VAL A 223 -0.20 29.78 -34.75
N PRO A 224 -0.31 31.09 -34.96
CA PRO A 224 -1.59 31.78 -34.84
C PRO A 224 -2.65 31.17 -35.77
N GLY A 225 -3.84 30.93 -35.23
CA GLY A 225 -4.94 30.27 -35.96
C GLY A 225 -4.89 28.74 -35.94
N MET A 226 -3.85 28.12 -35.39
CA MET A 226 -3.82 26.68 -35.15
C MET A 226 -4.72 26.32 -33.95
N HIS A 227 -5.73 25.46 -34.14
CA HIS A 227 -6.58 24.96 -33.06
C HIS A 227 -5.99 23.68 -32.44
N GLU A 228 -5.89 23.64 -31.11
CA GLU A 228 -5.26 22.54 -30.35
C GLU A 228 -6.07 21.22 -30.32
N GLN A 229 -7.28 21.17 -30.87
CA GLN A 229 -8.25 20.11 -30.54
C GLN A 229 -8.40 18.95 -31.50
N LEU A 230 -7.70 18.91 -32.64
CA LEU A 230 -7.73 17.74 -33.51
C LEU A 230 -6.35 17.47 -34.08
N ASN A 231 -5.97 16.18 -34.12
CA ASN A 231 -4.88 15.63 -34.94
C ASN A 231 -5.18 15.77 -36.45
N VAL A 232 -5.57 16.96 -36.86
CA VAL A 232 -5.80 17.37 -38.23
C VAL A 232 -4.96 18.63 -38.37
N LEU A 233 -4.12 18.66 -39.39
CA LEU A 233 -3.48 19.87 -39.88
C LEU A 233 -4.60 20.80 -40.42
N ASP A 234 -5.49 21.25 -39.55
CA ASP A 234 -6.54 22.19 -39.89
C ASP A 234 -5.83 23.50 -40.23
N PHE A 235 -6.15 23.99 -41.44
CA PHE A 235 -5.47 25.08 -42.11
C PHE A 235 -5.15 26.23 -41.15
N VAL A 236 -3.85 26.51 -40.99
CA VAL A 236 -3.39 27.81 -40.51
C VAL A 236 -3.99 28.87 -41.43
N GLU A 237 -4.53 29.94 -40.85
CA GLU A 237 -5.09 31.07 -41.59
C GLU A 237 -4.11 31.53 -42.69
N THR A 238 -4.59 31.60 -43.93
CA THR A 238 -3.76 32.07 -45.05
C THR A 238 -3.44 33.55 -44.85
N LYS A 239 -2.15 33.88 -44.75
CA LYS A 239 -1.68 35.26 -44.82
C LYS A 239 -1.43 35.64 -46.27
N GLU A 240 -1.98 36.77 -46.69
CA GLU A 240 -1.77 37.34 -48.02
C GLU A 240 -0.66 38.40 -47.96
N VAL A 241 0.21 38.41 -48.96
CA VAL A 241 1.24 39.42 -49.16
C VAL A 241 1.34 39.69 -50.67
N TYR A 242 1.58 40.95 -51.05
CA TYR A 242 1.77 41.31 -52.44
C TYR A 242 3.21 41.07 -52.89
N GLU A 243 3.41 40.88 -54.19
CA GLU A 243 4.75 40.71 -54.75
C GLU A 243 5.63 41.94 -54.43
N GLY A 244 6.81 41.67 -53.87
CA GLY A 244 7.78 42.71 -53.49
C GLY A 244 7.56 43.32 -52.10
N GLU A 245 6.55 42.89 -51.36
CA GLU A 245 6.35 43.26 -49.96
C GLU A 245 6.88 42.16 -49.02
N ASP A 246 7.33 42.57 -47.84
CA ASP A 246 7.76 41.65 -46.78
C ASP A 246 6.53 41.13 -46.02
N LEU A 247 6.46 39.81 -45.83
CA LEU A 247 5.48 39.18 -44.93
C LEU A 247 6.10 39.02 -43.54
N VAL A 248 5.59 39.75 -42.56
CA VAL A 248 5.94 39.57 -41.16
C VAL A 248 5.07 38.47 -40.56
N LEU A 249 5.70 37.38 -40.11
CA LEU A 249 5.04 36.31 -39.37
C LEU A 249 5.16 36.62 -37.88
N ASP A 250 4.08 37.09 -37.26
CA ASP A 250 4.04 37.32 -35.81
C ASP A 250 3.40 36.13 -35.09
N GLY A 251 3.76 35.89 -33.83
CA GLY A 251 3.13 34.91 -32.94
C GLY A 251 3.48 33.44 -33.20
N ILE A 252 4.43 33.14 -34.09
CA ILE A 252 5.00 31.80 -34.21
C ILE A 252 5.96 31.58 -33.05
N SER A 253 5.76 30.51 -32.28
CA SER A 253 6.67 30.14 -31.20
C SER A 253 6.76 28.62 -31.07
N ILE A 254 7.75 28.16 -30.33
CA ILE A 254 7.94 26.78 -29.94
C ILE A 254 7.65 26.67 -28.46
N ILE A 255 7.00 25.58 -28.08
CA ILE A 255 6.90 25.19 -26.68
C ILE A 255 7.32 23.73 -26.54
N ASP A 256 7.85 23.45 -25.37
CA ASP A 256 8.36 22.15 -24.96
C ASP A 256 8.00 22.03 -23.47
N GLU A 257 7.31 20.95 -23.10
CA GLU A 257 6.64 20.90 -21.79
C GLU A 257 7.65 20.70 -20.66
N GLU A 258 8.79 20.09 -20.96
CA GLU A 258 9.92 19.81 -20.10
C GLU A 258 10.72 21.07 -19.82
N PHE A 259 10.71 22.03 -20.75
CA PHE A 259 11.46 23.28 -20.67
C PHE A 259 10.77 24.40 -19.86
N ILE A 260 9.52 24.19 -19.42
CA ILE A 260 8.71 25.19 -18.69
C ILE A 260 8.92 25.12 -17.17
N SER A 261 9.53 24.03 -16.64
CA SER A 261 9.79 23.92 -15.21
C SER A 261 11.25 24.22 -14.87
N ASP A 262 11.46 25.36 -14.20
CA ASP A 262 12.76 25.76 -13.62
C ASP A 262 13.35 24.73 -12.64
N GLN A 263 12.59 23.66 -12.33
CA GLN A 263 12.93 22.65 -11.35
C GLN A 263 14.06 21.70 -11.81
N TYR A 264 14.36 21.63 -13.12
CA TYR A 264 15.44 20.79 -13.68
C TYR A 264 16.38 21.51 -14.65
N SER A 265 16.29 22.85 -14.72
CA SER A 265 17.13 23.73 -15.56
C SER A 265 18.65 23.62 -15.29
N PHE A 266 19.07 22.85 -14.27
CA PHE A 266 20.46 22.80 -13.81
C PHE A 266 21.34 21.70 -14.43
N LEU A 267 20.78 20.72 -15.17
CA LEU A 267 21.59 19.60 -15.65
C LEU A 267 21.88 19.58 -17.15
N TYR A 268 21.08 20.24 -18.00
CA TYR A 268 21.35 20.28 -19.43
C TYR A 268 20.87 21.59 -20.03
N GLU A 269 21.80 22.41 -20.54
CA GLU A 269 21.46 23.47 -21.49
C GLU A 269 21.05 22.81 -22.81
N LEU A 270 19.83 22.27 -22.86
CA LEU A 270 19.30 21.61 -24.05
C LEU A 270 19.16 22.65 -25.17
N LEU A 271 19.89 22.40 -26.26
CA LEU A 271 19.80 23.17 -27.48
C LEU A 271 18.84 22.47 -28.43
N MET A 272 17.87 23.20 -28.95
CA MET A 272 16.92 22.70 -29.94
C MET A 272 17.37 23.09 -31.34
N HIS A 273 16.95 22.29 -32.33
CA HIS A 273 17.15 22.60 -33.74
C HIS A 273 15.85 23.02 -34.39
N VAL A 274 15.88 24.13 -35.11
CA VAL A 274 14.76 24.62 -35.91
C VAL A 274 15.20 24.65 -37.37
N GLU A 275 14.34 24.15 -38.24
CA GLU A 275 14.52 24.24 -39.68
C GLU A 275 13.40 25.09 -40.27
N LEU A 276 13.79 26.15 -40.97
CA LEU A 276 12.88 27.04 -41.67
C LEU A 276 13.15 26.94 -43.16
N SER A 277 12.09 26.90 -43.96
CA SER A 277 12.21 26.87 -45.42
C SER A 277 11.02 27.55 -46.09
N VAL A 278 11.29 28.25 -47.19
CA VAL A 278 10.27 28.80 -48.09
C VAL A 278 10.55 28.31 -49.52
N SER A 279 9.50 28.02 -50.27
CA SER A 279 9.62 27.61 -51.67
C SER A 279 10.14 28.75 -52.55
N PHE A 280 9.71 29.98 -52.26
CA PHE A 280 10.08 31.20 -52.98
C PHE A 280 10.32 32.33 -51.98
N GLY A 281 11.34 33.16 -52.22
CA GLY A 281 11.74 34.26 -51.34
C GLY A 281 12.89 33.91 -50.41
N THR A 282 13.08 34.74 -49.39
CA THR A 282 14.19 34.66 -48.44
C THR A 282 13.71 34.85 -47.02
N LEU A 283 14.35 34.18 -46.07
CA LEU A 283 13.98 34.20 -44.65
C LEU A 283 14.88 35.16 -43.85
N PHE A 284 14.26 35.90 -42.94
CA PHE A 284 14.92 36.76 -41.95
C PHE A 284 14.44 36.38 -40.54
N LEU A 285 15.30 36.59 -39.55
CA LEU A 285 15.00 36.35 -38.13
C LEU A 285 14.92 37.70 -37.40
N SER A 286 14.08 37.77 -36.39
CA SER A 286 13.87 38.97 -35.56
C SER A 286 15.06 39.26 -34.64
N SER A 287 15.80 38.22 -34.25
CA SER A 287 17.04 38.28 -33.44
C SER A 287 18.00 37.16 -33.81
N HIS A 288 19.31 37.40 -33.68
CA HIS A 288 20.35 36.37 -33.83
C HIS A 288 21.10 36.09 -32.52
N ARG A 289 20.63 36.67 -31.41
CA ARG A 289 21.27 36.53 -30.11
C ARG A 289 21.01 35.12 -29.57
N GLY A 290 22.07 34.43 -29.14
CA GLY A 290 21.94 33.12 -28.48
C GLY A 290 21.63 31.95 -29.42
N ILE A 291 21.55 32.20 -30.72
CA ILE A 291 21.37 31.15 -31.74
C ILE A 291 22.64 30.99 -32.59
N SER A 292 22.77 29.83 -33.22
CA SER A 292 23.83 29.49 -34.18
C SER A 292 23.21 28.89 -35.44
N PHE A 293 23.86 29.07 -36.60
CA PHE A 293 23.42 28.48 -37.85
C PHE A 293 24.16 27.16 -38.10
N ASN A 294 23.41 26.07 -38.18
CA ASN A 294 23.93 24.77 -38.62
C ASN A 294 24.06 24.70 -40.15
N SER A 295 23.15 25.36 -40.87
CA SER A 295 23.19 25.48 -42.33
C SER A 295 22.35 26.67 -42.81
N GLY A 296 22.68 27.21 -43.98
CA GLY A 296 22.04 28.41 -44.51
C GLY A 296 22.49 29.67 -43.76
N ALA A 297 21.82 30.78 -44.05
CA ALA A 297 22.05 32.07 -43.40
C ALA A 297 20.82 32.96 -43.53
N ILE A 298 20.78 34.09 -42.81
CA ILE A 298 19.79 35.14 -43.06
C ILE A 298 19.83 35.55 -44.54
N GLY A 299 18.64 35.75 -45.13
CA GLY A 299 18.51 36.06 -46.54
C GLY A 299 18.59 34.85 -47.47
N THR A 300 18.58 33.62 -46.94
CA THR A 300 18.47 32.38 -47.74
C THR A 300 17.05 31.82 -47.67
N ASN A 301 16.68 30.95 -48.62
CA ASN A 301 15.35 30.32 -48.65
C ASN A 301 15.21 29.12 -47.71
N ARG A 302 16.31 28.67 -47.08
CA ARG A 302 16.32 27.59 -46.10
C ARG A 302 17.44 27.80 -45.09
N MET A 303 17.12 27.71 -43.81
CA MET A 303 18.10 27.78 -42.74
C MET A 303 17.81 26.74 -41.66
N LYS A 304 18.87 26.26 -41.02
CA LYS A 304 18.79 25.43 -39.81
C LYS A 304 19.51 26.16 -38.71
N ILE A 305 18.78 26.50 -37.65
CA ILE A 305 19.31 27.21 -36.49
C ILE A 305 19.28 26.31 -35.25
N MET A 306 20.16 26.59 -34.31
CA MET A 306 20.25 25.92 -33.02
C MET A 306 20.37 26.96 -31.90
N GLY A 307 19.63 26.79 -30.81
CA GLY A 307 19.71 27.66 -29.64
C GLY A 307 18.90 27.12 -28.46
N LYS A 308 18.90 27.87 -27.35
CA LYS A 308 17.97 27.62 -26.24
C LYS A 308 16.55 27.97 -26.66
N LEU A 309 15.53 27.35 -26.05
CA LEU A 309 14.12 27.62 -26.38
C LEU A 309 13.78 29.12 -26.34
N THR A 310 14.26 29.83 -25.31
CA THR A 310 14.06 31.29 -25.18
C THR A 310 14.71 32.08 -26.30
N ASP A 311 15.93 31.71 -26.72
CA ASP A 311 16.66 32.40 -27.78
C ASP A 311 16.06 32.10 -29.16
N LEU A 312 15.57 30.88 -29.37
CA LEU A 312 14.84 30.50 -30.58
C LEU A 312 13.51 31.25 -30.70
N ASN A 313 12.73 31.35 -29.61
CA ASN A 313 11.47 32.11 -29.61
C ASN A 313 11.68 33.62 -29.74
N MET A 314 12.86 34.15 -29.34
CA MET A 314 13.23 35.53 -29.63
C MET A 314 13.72 35.76 -31.06
N ALA A 315 14.10 34.70 -31.78
CA ALA A 315 14.64 34.77 -33.14
C ALA A 315 13.56 34.55 -34.22
N LEU A 316 12.57 33.71 -33.92
CA LEU A 316 11.36 33.54 -34.72
C LEU A 316 10.54 34.84 -34.78
#